data_AF-A0A2R6NJ88-F1
#
_entry.id   AF-A0A2R6NJ88-F1
#
_cell.length_a   1.000
_cell.length_b   1.000
_cell.length_c   1.000
_cell.angle_alpha   90.00
_cell.angle_beta   90.00
_cell.angle_gamma   90.00
#
_symmetry.space_group_name_H-M   'P 1'
#
loop_
_entity.id
_entity.type
_entity.pdbx_description
1 polymer ?
#
loop_
_entity_poly.entity_id
_entity_poly.type
_entity_poly.pdbx_seq_one_letter_code
_entity_poly.pdbx_strand_id
1 'polypeptide(L)'
;MADNPNHLLKTTYKQRCWAGLRHPNPLCPEACHKPARGAFSKYCSDDCGVRFMQIRIHEWGGDKAALWEAVKDAEKREAVVVRCRSDSDAENGTTQGVGRHGPAFEVVKPTMTKAQRELDRLNGELDKIAKRRDELKGGEEIILWREKVVDLAAARADVVQQCGWDQRLCFGDTEVVEFGADVLETYEEEQAREVKEDEDAMQVDEVNEWWCKGKKKCDRHAGWQKLRLAEVEFEKEMLDAGLERLTTQERKIRKRMEDVIIPNAQRSSAGSGPLQPLNGEILPNDSAKIRENGTKGKKRKAELE
;
A
#
# COMPACT_ATOMS: atom_id res chain seq x y z
N MET A 1 24.26 -20.11 32.99
CA MET A 1 24.09 -20.49 34.41
C MET A 1 22.70 -20.01 34.82
N ALA A 2 21.92 -20.82 35.55
CA ALA A 2 20.55 -20.46 35.93
C ALA A 2 20.60 -19.58 37.18
N ASP A 3 20.21 -18.31 37.07
CA ASP A 3 20.35 -17.32 38.15
C ASP A 3 19.44 -17.56 39.37
N ASN A 4 18.65 -18.64 39.40
CA ASN A 4 17.79 -19.02 40.53
C ASN A 4 17.48 -20.54 40.55
N PRO A 5 18.40 -21.39 41.02
CA PRO A 5 18.26 -22.85 40.96
C PRO A 5 17.21 -23.44 41.92
N ASN A 6 16.81 -22.70 42.96
CA ASN A 6 15.94 -23.19 44.04
C ASN A 6 14.45 -22.82 43.88
N HIS A 7 14.06 -22.21 42.76
CA HIS A 7 12.69 -21.77 42.53
C HIS A 7 12.09 -22.46 41.29
N LEU A 8 10.95 -23.14 41.48
CA LEU A 8 10.15 -23.73 40.40
C LEU A 8 9.41 -22.64 39.61
N LEU A 9 10.17 -21.82 38.88
CA LEU A 9 9.64 -20.71 38.07
C LEU A 9 9.05 -21.19 36.73
N LYS A 10 8.22 -22.23 36.75
CA LYS A 10 7.54 -22.79 35.57
C LYS A 10 6.03 -22.62 35.71
N THR A 11 5.32 -22.45 34.60
CA THR A 11 3.86 -22.64 34.60
C THR A 11 3.54 -24.12 34.41
N THR A 12 2.28 -24.52 34.60
CA THR A 12 1.85 -25.93 34.56
C THR A 12 2.18 -26.68 33.27
N TYR A 13 2.37 -25.98 32.13
CA TYR A 13 2.65 -26.60 30.83
C TYR A 13 3.62 -25.82 29.93
N LYS A 14 4.10 -24.64 30.35
CA LYS A 14 4.98 -23.77 29.53
C LYS A 14 6.05 -23.09 30.38
N GLN A 15 7.15 -22.71 29.74
CA GLN A 15 8.13 -21.82 30.37
C GLN A 15 7.48 -20.46 30.65
N ARG A 16 7.78 -19.89 31.82
CA ARG A 16 7.37 -18.53 32.18
C ARG A 16 8.05 -17.51 31.25
N CYS A 17 7.42 -16.37 31.05
CA CYS A 17 7.98 -15.26 30.28
C CYS A 17 9.39 -14.91 30.76
N TRP A 18 10.33 -14.68 29.83
CA TRP A 18 11.71 -14.28 30.17
C TRP A 18 11.78 -13.01 31.02
N ALA A 19 10.88 -12.06 30.82
CA ALA A 19 10.79 -10.84 31.62
C ALA A 19 10.50 -11.13 33.10
N GLY A 20 9.70 -12.17 33.39
CA GLY A 20 9.46 -12.61 34.75
C GLY A 20 10.58 -13.48 35.31
N LEU A 21 11.14 -14.39 34.49
CA LEU A 21 12.21 -15.30 34.90
C LEU A 21 13.49 -14.56 35.30
N ARG A 22 13.82 -13.49 34.60
CA ARG A 22 15.01 -12.67 34.82
C ARG A 22 14.73 -11.38 35.59
N HIS A 23 13.56 -11.27 36.23
CA HIS A 23 13.29 -10.17 37.14
C HIS A 23 14.26 -10.26 38.34
N PRO A 24 14.77 -9.14 38.89
CA PRO A 24 15.65 -9.16 40.06
C PRO A 24 15.07 -9.94 41.26
N ASN A 25 13.74 -9.93 41.38
CA ASN A 25 13.00 -10.80 42.29
C ASN A 25 11.89 -11.54 41.51
N PRO A 26 12.12 -12.76 41.00
CA PRO A 26 11.15 -13.46 40.15
C PRO A 26 9.83 -13.83 40.84
N LEU A 27 9.82 -13.85 42.18
CA LEU A 27 8.67 -14.24 43.00
C LEU A 27 7.79 -13.06 43.40
N CYS A 28 8.24 -11.82 43.21
CA CYS A 28 7.43 -10.67 43.61
C CYS A 28 6.17 -10.52 42.72
N PRO A 29 5.13 -9.81 43.21
CA PRO A 29 3.94 -9.51 42.42
C PRO A 29 4.23 -8.69 41.15
N GLU A 30 5.33 -7.93 41.14
CA GLU A 30 5.73 -7.10 40.00
C GLU A 30 6.36 -7.92 38.86
N ALA A 31 6.85 -9.13 39.14
CA ALA A 31 7.40 -10.02 38.13
C ALA A 31 6.31 -10.63 37.24
N CYS A 32 6.59 -10.81 35.95
CA CYS A 32 5.59 -11.38 35.03
C CYS A 32 5.37 -12.89 35.22
N HIS A 33 4.20 -13.28 35.72
CA HIS A 33 3.82 -14.68 35.97
C HIS A 33 3.22 -15.43 34.78
N LYS A 34 3.09 -14.78 33.62
CA LYS A 34 2.45 -15.36 32.44
C LYS A 34 3.39 -16.31 31.67
N PRO A 35 2.87 -17.37 31.03
CA PRO A 35 3.65 -18.24 30.16
C PRO A 35 4.11 -17.48 28.89
N ALA A 36 5.27 -17.86 28.35
CA ALA A 36 5.71 -17.37 27.04
C ALA A 36 4.79 -17.87 25.91
N ARG A 37 4.67 -17.11 24.79
CA ARG A 37 3.81 -17.49 23.65
C ARG A 37 4.27 -18.77 22.92
N GLY A 38 5.43 -19.32 23.25
CA GLY A 38 5.87 -20.65 22.81
C GLY A 38 7.00 -20.59 21.79
N ALA A 39 6.95 -21.43 20.75
CA ALA A 39 8.06 -21.64 19.81
C ALA A 39 8.59 -20.37 19.14
N PHE A 40 7.77 -19.32 19.03
CA PHE A 40 8.09 -18.09 18.32
C PHE A 40 8.40 -16.89 19.21
N SER A 41 8.23 -16.99 20.53
CA SER A 41 8.54 -15.87 21.44
C SER A 41 8.88 -16.31 22.86
N LYS A 42 9.90 -15.66 23.42
CA LYS A 42 10.37 -15.82 24.80
C LYS A 42 9.51 -15.05 25.82
N TYR A 43 8.55 -14.24 25.34
CA TYR A 43 7.74 -13.34 26.15
C TYR A 43 6.25 -13.67 26.03
N CYS A 44 5.45 -13.26 27.02
CA CYS A 44 3.98 -13.41 26.99
C CYS A 44 3.29 -12.33 26.16
N SER A 45 3.91 -11.16 26.01
CA SER A 45 3.44 -10.01 25.24
C SER A 45 4.62 -9.20 24.72
N ASP A 46 4.35 -8.35 23.74
CA ASP A 46 5.34 -7.42 23.20
C ASP A 46 5.82 -6.45 24.28
N ASP A 47 4.92 -5.96 25.15
CA ASP A 47 5.27 -5.10 26.29
C ASP A 47 6.29 -5.74 27.23
N CYS A 48 6.11 -7.03 27.56
CA CYS A 48 7.07 -7.75 28.40
C CYS A 48 8.42 -7.90 27.69
N GLY A 49 8.42 -8.08 26.37
CA GLY A 49 9.63 -8.11 25.56
C GLY A 49 10.37 -6.77 25.57
N VAL A 50 9.65 -5.67 25.37
CA VAL A 50 10.21 -4.31 25.38
C VAL A 50 10.78 -3.96 26.75
N ARG A 51 10.02 -4.18 27.83
CA ARG A 51 10.50 -3.92 29.20
C ARG A 51 11.76 -4.70 29.54
N PHE A 52 11.79 -5.99 29.20
CA PHE A 52 12.97 -6.81 29.42
C PHE A 52 14.19 -6.27 28.64
N MET A 53 13.99 -5.83 27.39
CA MET A 53 15.07 -5.23 26.61
C MET A 53 15.54 -3.89 27.17
N GLN A 54 14.63 -3.05 27.66
CA GLN A 54 14.96 -1.77 28.30
C GLN A 54 15.84 -1.97 29.53
N ILE A 55 15.48 -2.92 30.41
CA ILE A 55 16.29 -3.28 31.59
C ILE A 55 17.68 -3.74 31.14
N ARG A 56 17.75 -4.62 30.15
CA ARG A 56 19.03 -5.13 29.63
C ARG A 56 19.91 -4.03 29.02
N ILE A 57 19.34 -3.07 28.30
CA ILE A 57 20.07 -1.91 27.76
C ILE A 57 20.54 -0.99 28.90
N HIS A 58 19.72 -0.82 29.94
CA HIS A 58 20.10 -0.05 31.11
C HIS A 58 21.29 -0.68 31.86
N GLU A 59 21.31 -2.00 31.99
CA GLU A 59 22.35 -2.79 32.65
C GLU A 59 23.60 -3.04 31.79
N TRP A 60 23.52 -2.83 30.47
CA TRP A 60 24.59 -3.16 29.51
C TRP A 60 25.90 -2.39 29.75
N GLY A 61 25.89 -1.30 30.50
CA GLY A 61 27.09 -0.58 30.96
C GLY A 61 27.92 0.12 29.87
N GLY A 62 27.57 -0.04 28.59
CA GLY A 62 28.19 0.63 27.45
C GLY A 62 27.59 2.01 27.13
N ASP A 63 28.17 2.69 26.14
CA ASP A 63 27.64 3.97 25.65
C ASP A 63 26.33 3.76 24.88
N LYS A 64 25.23 4.22 25.48
CA LYS A 64 23.88 4.13 24.93
C LYS A 64 23.74 4.95 23.64
N ALA A 65 24.46 6.06 23.50
CA ALA A 65 24.43 6.88 22.29
C ALA A 65 25.07 6.12 21.13
N ALA A 66 26.27 5.55 21.34
CA ALA A 66 26.91 4.69 20.34
C ALA A 66 26.07 3.45 19.98
N LEU A 67 25.41 2.82 20.96
CA LEU A 67 24.48 1.71 20.70
C LEU A 67 23.32 2.14 19.82
N TRP A 68 22.68 3.27 20.14
CA TRP A 68 21.59 3.81 19.34
C TRP A 68 22.04 4.11 17.92
N GLU A 69 23.18 4.79 17.75
CA GLU A 69 23.75 5.10 16.45
C GLU A 69 24.06 3.85 15.62
N ALA A 70 24.46 2.75 16.26
CA ALA A 70 24.71 1.47 15.60
C ALA A 70 23.43 0.72 15.18
N VAL A 71 22.29 0.97 15.84
CA VAL A 71 21.04 0.20 15.62
C VAL A 71 19.88 1.03 15.09
N LYS A 72 19.99 2.36 15.03
CA LYS A 72 18.92 3.25 14.55
C LYS A 72 18.50 2.95 13.10
N ASP A 73 19.42 2.41 12.30
CA ASP A 73 19.20 1.99 10.92
C ASP A 73 18.97 0.48 10.78
N ALA A 74 18.85 -0.25 11.89
CA ALA A 74 18.66 -1.70 11.86
C ALA A 74 17.31 -2.06 11.22
N GLU A 75 17.38 -2.77 10.10
CA GLU A 75 16.19 -3.26 9.42
C GLU A 75 15.79 -4.66 9.88
N LYS A 76 14.49 -4.97 9.73
CA LYS A 76 13.98 -6.33 9.89
C LYS A 76 14.70 -7.25 8.90
N ARG A 77 15.28 -8.34 9.41
CA ARG A 77 15.92 -9.36 8.57
C ARG A 77 14.93 -9.90 7.55
N GLU A 78 15.32 -9.87 6.27
CA GLU A 78 14.53 -10.45 5.19
C GLU A 78 14.65 -11.97 5.19
N ALA A 79 13.59 -12.64 4.75
CA ALA A 79 13.62 -14.07 4.53
C ALA A 79 14.52 -14.41 3.34
N VAL A 80 15.27 -15.50 3.45
CA VAL A 80 16.12 -16.01 2.37
C VAL A 80 15.38 -17.13 1.67
N VAL A 81 15.24 -17.02 0.35
CA VAL A 81 14.67 -18.09 -0.47
C VAL A 81 15.76 -19.12 -0.75
N VAL A 82 15.48 -20.38 -0.44
CA VAL A 82 16.40 -21.49 -0.67
C VAL A 82 15.75 -22.43 -1.68
N ARG A 83 16.42 -22.63 -2.82
CA ARG A 83 16.02 -23.64 -3.79
C ARG A 83 16.57 -25.00 -3.35
N CYS A 84 15.70 -25.99 -3.30
CA CYS A 84 16.06 -27.38 -3.05
C CYS A 84 16.28 -28.05 -4.41
N ARG A 85 17.50 -28.50 -4.72
CA ARG A 85 17.77 -29.34 -5.90
C ARG A 85 17.60 -30.80 -5.50
N SER A 86 16.73 -31.53 -6.19
CA SER A 86 16.66 -32.99 -6.11
C SER A 86 17.62 -33.62 -7.12
N ASP A 87 18.13 -34.80 -6.80
CA ASP A 87 19.09 -35.55 -7.64
C ASP A 87 18.59 -35.89 -9.06
N SER A 88 17.33 -35.57 -9.38
CA SER A 88 16.72 -35.75 -10.71
C SER A 88 17.16 -34.72 -11.76
N ASP A 89 17.84 -33.63 -11.37
CA ASP A 89 18.31 -32.60 -12.32
C ASP A 89 19.78 -32.84 -12.78
N ALA A 90 20.38 -33.98 -12.40
CA ALA A 90 21.76 -34.33 -12.73
C ALA A 90 21.84 -35.28 -13.95
N GLU A 91 21.38 -34.83 -15.13
CA GLU A 91 21.86 -35.42 -16.38
C GLU A 91 23.14 -34.71 -16.83
N ASN A 92 24.19 -35.51 -17.02
CA ASN A 92 25.56 -35.19 -17.45
C ASN A 92 26.53 -34.63 -16.41
N GLY A 93 27.10 -35.55 -15.63
CA GLY A 93 28.37 -35.33 -14.94
C GLY A 93 28.86 -36.59 -14.23
N THR A 94 29.52 -37.48 -14.96
CA THR A 94 30.20 -38.67 -14.46
C THR A 94 31.09 -38.35 -13.27
N THR A 95 30.84 -38.91 -12.08
CA THR A 95 31.87 -39.47 -11.18
C THR A 95 31.23 -40.25 -10.03
N GLN A 96 31.75 -41.45 -9.82
CA GLN A 96 31.39 -42.36 -8.73
C GLN A 96 31.82 -41.79 -7.37
N GLY A 97 30.92 -41.80 -6.40
CA GLY A 97 31.23 -41.52 -5.00
C GLY A 97 30.02 -41.81 -4.12
N VAL A 98 30.06 -42.92 -3.38
CA VAL A 98 29.01 -43.33 -2.43
C VAL A 98 29.04 -42.39 -1.23
N GLY A 99 28.18 -41.37 -1.26
CA GLY A 99 27.93 -40.46 -0.15
C GLY A 99 26.47 -40.06 -0.13
N ARG A 100 25.81 -40.22 1.02
CA ARG A 100 24.40 -39.85 1.24
C ARG A 100 24.29 -38.32 1.22
N HIS A 101 24.28 -37.73 0.03
CA HIS A 101 24.09 -36.30 -0.15
C HIS A 101 22.60 -35.99 0.08
N GLY A 102 22.28 -35.31 1.18
CA GLY A 102 20.98 -34.67 1.33
C GLY A 102 20.78 -33.61 0.25
N PRO A 103 19.54 -33.13 0.05
CA PRO A 103 19.24 -32.16 -1.00
C PRO A 103 20.18 -30.97 -0.95
N ALA A 104 20.76 -30.61 -2.10
CA ALA A 104 21.59 -29.43 -2.22
C ALA A 104 20.69 -28.19 -2.12
N PHE A 105 20.92 -27.40 -1.07
CA PHE A 105 20.21 -26.16 -0.81
C PHE A 105 21.00 -24.98 -1.37
N GLU A 106 20.45 -24.30 -2.37
CA GLU A 106 21.05 -23.11 -2.98
C GLU A 106 20.30 -21.85 -2.51
N VAL A 107 21.03 -20.92 -1.88
CA VAL A 107 20.48 -19.61 -1.52
C VAL A 107 20.29 -18.79 -2.80
N VAL A 108 19.04 -18.46 -3.12
CA VAL A 108 18.70 -17.62 -4.27
C VAL A 108 18.93 -16.16 -3.89
N LYS A 109 19.91 -15.52 -4.56
CA LYS A 109 20.17 -14.09 -4.37
C LYS A 109 19.07 -13.27 -5.06
N PRO A 110 18.44 -12.29 -4.38
CA PRO A 110 17.51 -11.38 -5.03
C PRO A 110 18.16 -10.64 -6.20
N THR A 111 17.48 -10.57 -7.34
CA THR A 111 17.94 -9.86 -8.54
C THR A 111 17.77 -8.34 -8.43
N MET A 112 16.88 -7.88 -7.54
CA MET A 112 16.57 -6.46 -7.34
C MET A 112 16.75 -6.06 -5.87
N THR A 113 17.10 -4.80 -5.67
CA THR A 113 17.20 -4.22 -4.32
C THR A 113 15.82 -4.15 -3.67
N LYS A 114 15.79 -4.09 -2.33
CA LYS A 114 14.55 -3.89 -1.58
C LYS A 114 13.81 -2.63 -2.00
N ALA A 115 14.53 -1.53 -2.20
CA ALA A 115 13.96 -0.27 -2.65
C ALA A 115 13.31 -0.40 -4.03
N GLN A 116 13.99 -1.07 -4.97
CA GLN A 116 13.44 -1.29 -6.31
C GLN A 116 12.15 -2.12 -6.28
N ARG A 117 12.15 -3.23 -5.52
CA ARG A 117 10.94 -4.06 -5.35
C ARG A 117 9.77 -3.28 -4.74
N GLU A 118 10.05 -2.39 -3.79
CA GLU A 118 9.01 -1.55 -3.20
C GLU A 118 8.49 -0.48 -4.18
N LEU A 119 9.37 0.12 -4.98
CA LEU A 119 8.96 1.05 -6.05
C LEU A 119 8.11 0.35 -7.11
N ASP A 120 8.49 -0.84 -7.56
CA ASP A 120 7.71 -1.63 -8.53
C ASP A 120 6.32 -1.97 -7.95
N ARG A 121 6.27 -2.32 -6.66
CA ARG A 121 5.01 -2.58 -5.95
C ARG A 121 4.12 -1.32 -5.89
N LEU A 122 4.69 -0.16 -5.55
CA LEU A 122 3.97 1.12 -5.48
C LEU A 122 3.51 1.59 -6.87
N ASN A 123 4.32 1.42 -7.91
CA ASN A 123 3.93 1.68 -9.30
C ASN A 123 2.74 0.81 -9.71
N GLY A 124 2.77 -0.49 -9.39
CA GLY A 124 1.63 -1.37 -9.63
C GLY A 124 0.37 -0.99 -8.84
N GLU A 125 0.49 -0.29 -7.71
CA GLU A 125 -0.66 0.31 -7.01
C GLU A 125 -1.17 1.57 -7.72
N LEU A 126 -0.28 2.43 -8.25
CA LEU A 126 -0.67 3.59 -9.06
C LEU A 126 -1.41 3.18 -10.33
N ASP A 127 -0.96 2.13 -11.02
CA ASP A 127 -1.65 1.62 -12.22
C ASP A 127 -3.07 1.16 -11.91
N LYS A 128 -3.28 0.53 -10.74
CA LYS A 128 -4.63 0.13 -10.29
C LYS A 128 -5.51 1.35 -10.00
N ILE A 129 -4.94 2.41 -9.42
CA ILE A 129 -5.66 3.66 -9.19
C ILE A 129 -6.02 4.32 -10.51
N ALA A 130 -5.10 4.34 -11.49
CA ALA A 130 -5.36 4.90 -12.81
C ALA A 130 -6.52 4.18 -13.49
N LYS A 131 -6.51 2.84 -13.52
CA LYS A 131 -7.63 2.04 -14.08
C LYS A 131 -8.96 2.34 -13.41
N ARG A 132 -8.99 2.41 -12.08
CA ARG A 132 -10.22 2.75 -11.34
C ARG A 132 -10.71 4.16 -11.61
N ARG A 133 -9.79 5.11 -11.81
CA ARG A 133 -10.14 6.48 -12.18
C ARG A 133 -10.77 6.51 -13.58
N ASP A 134 -10.23 5.76 -14.52
CA ASP A 134 -10.76 5.67 -15.87
C ASP A 134 -12.16 5.02 -15.87
N GLU A 135 -12.36 3.97 -15.06
CA GLU A 135 -13.68 3.36 -14.83
C GLU A 135 -14.70 4.37 -14.26
N LEU A 136 -14.31 5.16 -13.25
CA LEU A 136 -15.20 6.20 -12.71
C LEU A 136 -15.51 7.28 -13.74
N LYS A 137 -14.52 7.74 -14.51
CA LYS A 137 -14.74 8.74 -15.58
C LYS A 137 -15.68 8.24 -16.67
N GLY A 138 -15.66 6.96 -17.01
CA GLY A 138 -16.68 6.38 -17.89
C GLY A 138 -18.10 6.50 -17.32
N GLY A 139 -18.24 6.38 -15.99
CA GLY A 139 -19.51 6.64 -15.30
C GLY A 139 -19.92 8.12 -15.31
N GLU A 140 -18.96 9.05 -15.27
CA GLU A 140 -19.22 10.49 -15.34
C GLU A 140 -19.96 10.87 -16.63
N GLU A 141 -19.55 10.31 -17.78
CA GLU A 141 -20.19 10.55 -19.07
C GLU A 141 -21.67 10.13 -19.07
N ILE A 142 -21.99 8.99 -18.45
CA ILE A 142 -23.35 8.49 -18.32
C ILE A 142 -24.19 9.42 -17.43
N ILE A 143 -23.62 9.89 -16.31
CA ILE A 143 -24.31 10.80 -15.38
C ILE A 143 -24.60 12.14 -16.07
N LEU A 144 -23.63 12.69 -16.82
CA LEU A 144 -23.81 13.91 -17.60
C LEU A 144 -24.89 13.75 -18.68
N TRP A 145 -24.94 12.59 -19.33
CA TRP A 145 -26.02 12.27 -20.25
C TRP A 145 -27.38 12.25 -19.54
N ARG A 146 -27.49 11.58 -18.39
CA ARG A 146 -28.74 11.50 -17.61
C ARG A 146 -29.21 12.89 -17.20
N GLU A 147 -28.30 13.73 -16.71
CA GLU A 147 -28.60 15.13 -16.39
C GLU A 147 -29.21 15.85 -17.59
N LYS A 148 -28.53 15.81 -18.74
CA LYS A 148 -28.97 16.51 -19.95
C LYS A 148 -30.37 16.03 -20.38
N VAL A 149 -30.64 14.73 -20.36
CA VAL A 149 -31.97 14.21 -20.75
C VAL A 149 -33.04 14.59 -19.73
N VAL A 150 -32.74 14.57 -18.43
CA VAL A 150 -33.68 15.02 -17.38
C VAL A 150 -34.04 16.49 -17.58
N ASP A 151 -33.06 17.34 -17.81
CA ASP A 151 -33.26 18.78 -18.04
C ASP A 151 -34.09 19.04 -19.30
N LEU A 152 -33.75 18.38 -20.41
CA LEU A 152 -34.49 18.49 -21.67
C LEU A 152 -35.93 18.00 -21.53
N ALA A 153 -36.16 16.86 -20.86
CA ALA A 153 -37.49 16.33 -20.60
C ALA A 153 -38.30 17.27 -19.70
N ALA A 154 -37.67 17.84 -18.68
CA ALA A 154 -38.32 18.76 -17.75
C ALA A 154 -38.70 20.08 -18.44
N ALA A 155 -37.78 20.65 -19.23
CA ALA A 155 -38.01 21.84 -20.03
C ALA A 155 -39.18 21.64 -21.01
N ARG A 156 -39.19 20.53 -21.76
CA ARG A 156 -40.32 20.19 -22.63
C ARG A 156 -41.62 20.12 -21.84
N ALA A 157 -41.65 19.39 -20.73
CA ALA A 157 -42.85 19.21 -19.91
C ALA A 157 -43.46 20.55 -19.46
N ASP A 158 -42.61 21.52 -19.13
CA ASP A 158 -43.03 22.87 -18.75
C ASP A 158 -43.52 23.70 -19.93
N VAL A 159 -42.92 23.58 -21.12
CA VAL A 159 -43.42 24.26 -22.33
C VAL A 159 -44.81 23.73 -22.70
N VAL A 160 -44.97 22.41 -22.82
CA VAL A 160 -46.23 21.79 -23.28
C VAL A 160 -47.31 21.70 -22.19
N GLN A 161 -46.97 22.01 -20.93
CA GLN A 161 -47.85 21.89 -19.76
C GLN A 161 -48.48 20.50 -19.56
N GLN A 162 -47.76 19.44 -19.94
CA GLN A 162 -48.14 18.04 -19.80
C GLN A 162 -47.21 17.33 -18.81
N CYS A 163 -47.47 16.06 -18.52
CA CYS A 163 -46.63 15.24 -17.65
C CYS A 163 -45.17 15.22 -18.12
N GLY A 164 -44.95 15.00 -19.42
CA GLY A 164 -43.64 15.07 -20.07
C GLY A 164 -42.61 14.02 -19.64
N TRP A 165 -42.99 13.03 -18.83
CA TRP A 165 -42.13 11.91 -18.45
C TRP A 165 -41.63 11.19 -19.70
N ASP A 166 -40.32 11.05 -19.86
CA ASP A 166 -39.68 10.36 -20.98
C ASP A 166 -39.26 8.95 -20.53
N GLN A 167 -39.66 7.93 -21.30
CA GLN A 167 -39.33 6.52 -21.00
C GLN A 167 -37.83 6.26 -20.96
N ARG A 168 -37.05 7.02 -21.75
CA ARG A 168 -35.61 6.85 -21.90
C ARG A 168 -34.83 7.30 -20.66
N LEU A 169 -35.48 7.99 -19.72
CA LEU A 169 -34.95 8.24 -18.37
C LEU A 169 -34.73 6.95 -17.56
N CYS A 170 -35.25 5.83 -18.02
CA CYS A 170 -35.04 4.51 -17.41
C CYS A 170 -33.88 3.73 -18.03
N PHE A 171 -33.14 4.29 -18.99
CA PHE A 171 -32.01 3.62 -19.62
C PHE A 171 -30.92 3.28 -18.59
N GLY A 172 -30.51 2.02 -18.61
CA GLY A 172 -29.32 1.55 -17.91
C GLY A 172 -28.04 1.99 -18.60
N ASP A 173 -26.91 1.85 -17.91
CA ASP A 173 -25.60 2.31 -18.38
C ASP A 173 -25.25 1.79 -19.78
N THR A 174 -25.56 0.53 -20.08
CA THR A 174 -25.33 -0.07 -21.41
C THR A 174 -26.17 0.59 -22.50
N GLU A 175 -27.45 0.84 -22.23
CA GLU A 175 -28.36 1.49 -23.19
C GLU A 175 -27.96 2.94 -23.43
N VAL A 176 -27.46 3.63 -22.41
CA VAL A 176 -26.91 4.99 -22.55
C VAL A 176 -25.68 4.99 -23.46
N VAL A 177 -24.78 4.03 -23.31
CA VAL A 177 -23.59 3.92 -24.15
C VAL A 177 -23.96 3.61 -25.61
N GLU A 178 -24.95 2.74 -25.83
CA GLU A 178 -25.34 2.31 -27.17
C GLU A 178 -26.21 3.35 -27.90
N PHE A 179 -27.18 3.96 -27.21
CA PHE A 179 -28.24 4.77 -27.82
C PHE A 179 -28.28 6.21 -27.33
N GLY A 180 -27.45 6.58 -26.35
CA GLY A 180 -27.55 7.88 -25.69
C GLY A 180 -27.34 9.08 -26.63
N ALA A 181 -26.44 8.96 -27.60
CA ALA A 181 -26.21 10.01 -28.58
C ALA A 181 -27.46 10.28 -29.43
N ASP A 182 -28.06 9.22 -29.98
CA ASP A 182 -29.28 9.28 -30.78
C ASP A 182 -30.44 9.92 -29.99
N VAL A 183 -30.56 9.59 -28.70
CA VAL A 183 -31.57 10.22 -27.82
C VAL A 183 -31.40 11.74 -27.76
N LEU A 184 -30.18 12.24 -27.61
CA LEU A 184 -29.94 13.69 -27.57
C LEU A 184 -30.23 14.35 -28.92
N GLU A 185 -29.87 13.70 -30.03
CA GLU A 185 -30.18 14.18 -31.38
C GLU A 185 -31.69 14.33 -31.58
N THR A 186 -32.51 13.38 -31.11
CA THR A 186 -33.98 13.51 -31.21
C THR A 186 -34.54 14.73 -30.50
N TYR A 187 -33.93 15.18 -29.40
CA TYR A 187 -34.36 16.41 -28.72
C TYR A 187 -33.95 17.66 -29.49
N GLU A 188 -32.76 17.66 -30.09
CA GLU A 188 -32.24 18.77 -30.88
C GLU A 188 -33.04 18.94 -32.18
N GLU A 189 -33.44 17.84 -32.82
CA GLU A 189 -34.34 17.86 -33.99
C GLU A 189 -35.72 18.44 -33.68
N GLU A 190 -36.35 18.05 -32.57
CA GLU A 190 -37.66 18.58 -32.17
C GLU A 190 -37.59 20.08 -31.88
N GLN A 191 -36.56 20.54 -31.18
CA GLN A 191 -36.33 21.97 -30.95
C GLN A 191 -36.10 22.72 -32.28
N ALA A 192 -35.41 22.11 -33.24
CA ALA A 192 -35.20 22.71 -34.55
C ALA A 192 -36.48 22.74 -35.42
N ARG A 193 -37.41 21.78 -35.23
CA ARG A 193 -38.72 21.78 -35.89
C ARG A 193 -39.63 22.87 -35.33
N GLU A 194 -39.69 23.04 -34.00
CA GLU A 194 -40.47 24.12 -33.36
C GLU A 194 -40.04 25.52 -33.84
N VAL A 195 -38.76 25.71 -34.20
CA VAL A 195 -38.25 26.99 -34.74
C VAL A 195 -38.62 27.20 -36.22
N LYS A 196 -38.91 26.12 -36.97
CA LYS A 196 -39.20 26.18 -38.42
C LYS A 196 -40.70 26.17 -38.75
N GLU A 197 -41.58 25.82 -37.82
CA GLU A 197 -43.05 25.78 -38.04
C GLU A 197 -43.72 27.16 -38.24
N ASP A 198 -42.96 28.28 -38.25
CA ASP A 198 -43.47 29.57 -38.75
C ASP A 198 -43.56 29.62 -40.29
N GLU A 199 -42.96 28.68 -41.02
CA GLU A 199 -43.09 28.54 -42.48
C GLU A 199 -43.29 27.06 -42.89
N ASP A 200 -44.55 26.68 -43.14
CA ASP A 200 -44.97 25.48 -43.91
C ASP A 200 -45.07 24.14 -43.14
N ALA A 201 -46.26 23.85 -42.60
CA ALA A 201 -46.56 22.62 -41.85
C ALA A 201 -47.24 21.54 -42.72
N MET A 202 -46.49 20.49 -43.06
CA MET A 202 -47.03 19.21 -43.54
C MET A 202 -46.88 18.16 -42.42
N GLN A 203 -48.01 17.75 -41.84
CA GLN A 203 -48.09 16.72 -40.80
C GLN A 203 -47.67 15.35 -41.36
N VAL A 204 -46.66 14.73 -40.73
CA VAL A 204 -46.35 13.30 -40.89
C VAL A 204 -46.76 12.60 -39.60
N ASP A 205 -47.61 11.58 -39.75
CA ASP A 205 -48.25 10.84 -38.67
C ASP A 205 -47.25 10.13 -37.73
N GLU A 206 -47.43 10.40 -36.44
CA GLU A 206 -47.39 9.50 -35.27
C GLU A 206 -46.35 8.35 -35.27
N VAL A 207 -45.08 8.68 -35.08
CA VAL A 207 -44.04 7.70 -34.73
C VAL A 207 -43.78 7.76 -33.22
N ASN A 208 -44.46 6.86 -32.50
CA ASN A 208 -44.19 6.44 -31.12
C ASN A 208 -43.99 7.57 -30.08
N GLU A 209 -45.06 7.93 -29.35
CA GLU A 209 -44.98 8.88 -28.24
C GLU A 209 -44.10 8.37 -27.10
N TRP A 210 -42.80 8.65 -27.18
CA TRP A 210 -41.76 8.26 -26.22
C TRP A 210 -41.83 9.03 -24.90
N TRP A 211 -42.74 10.01 -24.80
CA TRP A 211 -43.06 10.72 -23.57
C TRP A 211 -44.55 10.65 -23.21
N CYS A 212 -44.84 10.81 -21.92
CA CYS A 212 -46.20 10.82 -21.41
C CYS A 212 -46.91 12.16 -21.70
N LYS A 213 -47.95 12.13 -22.54
CA LYS A 213 -48.87 13.27 -22.80
C LYS A 213 -49.97 13.46 -21.75
N GLY A 214 -49.82 12.83 -20.57
CA GLY A 214 -50.77 12.95 -19.47
C GLY A 214 -50.85 14.37 -18.90
N LYS A 215 -51.77 14.58 -17.96
CA LYS A 215 -51.90 15.87 -17.23
C LYS A 215 -50.58 16.22 -16.52
N LYS A 216 -50.27 17.52 -16.38
CA LYS A 216 -49.04 18.02 -15.72
C LYS A 216 -48.70 17.31 -14.39
N LYS A 217 -49.72 17.02 -13.58
CA LYS A 217 -49.61 16.20 -12.36
C LYS A 217 -50.22 14.82 -12.62
N CYS A 218 -49.52 13.98 -13.39
CA CYS A 218 -49.96 12.63 -13.69
C CYS A 218 -49.70 11.71 -12.50
N ASP A 219 -50.69 10.94 -12.07
CA ASP A 219 -50.56 10.01 -10.94
C ASP A 219 -49.52 8.91 -11.19
N ARG A 220 -49.33 8.51 -12.46
CA ARG A 220 -48.36 7.47 -12.84
C ARG A 220 -46.90 7.91 -12.69
N HIS A 221 -46.63 9.20 -12.86
CA HIS A 221 -45.28 9.76 -12.83
C HIS A 221 -45.20 10.92 -11.83
N ALA A 222 -45.87 10.76 -10.69
CA ALA A 222 -45.94 11.81 -9.69
C ALA A 222 -44.53 12.19 -9.20
N GLY A 223 -44.15 13.45 -9.41
CA GLY A 223 -42.87 13.99 -8.92
C GLY A 223 -41.62 13.51 -9.66
N TRP A 224 -41.76 12.93 -10.86
CA TRP A 224 -40.64 12.36 -11.60
C TRP A 224 -39.48 13.35 -11.82
N GLN A 225 -39.76 14.63 -12.11
CA GLN A 225 -38.72 15.66 -12.32
C GLN A 225 -37.81 15.80 -11.10
N LYS A 226 -38.40 16.01 -9.92
CA LYS A 226 -37.66 16.17 -8.68
C LYS A 226 -36.91 14.90 -8.30
N LEU A 227 -37.53 13.74 -8.51
CA LEU A 227 -36.91 12.44 -8.21
C LEU A 227 -35.67 12.22 -9.08
N ARG A 228 -35.78 12.38 -10.41
CA ARG A 228 -34.67 12.15 -11.33
C ARG A 228 -33.53 13.14 -11.16
N LEU A 229 -33.83 14.43 -10.93
CA LEU A 229 -32.82 15.43 -10.61
C LEU A 229 -32.04 15.07 -9.33
N ALA A 230 -32.74 14.65 -8.27
CA ALA A 230 -32.10 14.25 -7.03
C ALA A 230 -31.26 12.96 -7.18
N GLU A 231 -31.69 12.01 -8.01
CA GLU A 231 -30.91 10.81 -8.34
C GLU A 231 -29.60 11.17 -9.06
N VAL A 232 -29.67 12.01 -10.09
CA VAL A 232 -28.50 12.50 -10.83
C VAL A 232 -27.54 13.27 -9.92
N GLU A 233 -28.06 14.17 -9.08
CA GLU A 233 -27.25 14.92 -8.12
C GLU A 233 -26.52 13.99 -7.15
N PHE A 234 -27.21 12.98 -6.62
CA PHE A 234 -26.59 11.97 -5.76
C PHE A 234 -25.52 11.14 -6.50
N GLU A 235 -25.77 10.74 -7.74
CA GLU A 235 -24.78 10.02 -8.56
C GLU A 235 -23.51 10.85 -8.77
N LYS A 236 -23.66 12.15 -9.05
CA LYS A 236 -22.53 13.09 -9.16
C LYS A 236 -21.73 13.20 -7.87
N GLU A 237 -22.42 13.40 -6.74
CA GLU A 237 -21.75 13.48 -5.43
C GLU A 237 -20.97 12.19 -5.11
N MET A 238 -21.52 11.03 -5.45
CA MET A 238 -20.85 9.74 -5.25
C MET A 238 -19.63 9.57 -6.15
N LEU A 239 -19.73 9.98 -7.42
CA LEU A 239 -18.61 9.99 -8.36
C LEU A 239 -17.48 10.90 -7.87
N ASP A 240 -17.80 12.14 -7.51
CA ASP A 240 -16.86 13.14 -7.02
C ASP A 240 -16.14 12.65 -5.75
N ALA A 241 -16.90 12.13 -4.78
CA ALA A 241 -16.34 11.54 -3.57
C ALA A 241 -15.42 10.33 -3.87
N GLY A 242 -15.75 9.55 -4.90
CA GLY A 242 -14.92 8.47 -5.40
C GLY A 242 -13.60 8.96 -5.99
N LEU A 243 -13.65 9.95 -6.88
CA LEU A 243 -12.48 10.56 -7.52
C LEU A 243 -11.56 11.27 -6.52
N GLU A 244 -12.13 11.96 -5.52
CA GLU A 244 -11.36 12.61 -4.45
C GLU A 244 -10.60 11.56 -3.61
N ARG A 245 -11.26 10.44 -3.28
CA ARG A 245 -10.66 9.35 -2.53
C ARG A 245 -9.48 8.73 -3.29
N LEU A 246 -9.65 8.46 -4.59
CA LEU A 246 -8.56 7.94 -5.44
C LEU A 246 -7.40 8.93 -5.54
N THR A 247 -7.70 10.22 -5.72
CA THR A 247 -6.67 11.28 -5.78
C THR A 247 -5.89 11.40 -4.48
N THR A 248 -6.57 11.28 -3.33
CA THR A 248 -5.92 11.27 -2.02
C THR A 248 -5.04 10.03 -1.83
N GLN A 249 -5.49 8.85 -2.27
CA GLN A 249 -4.70 7.63 -2.24
C GLN A 249 -3.46 7.73 -3.13
N GLU A 250 -3.60 8.26 -4.33
CA GLU A 250 -2.52 8.48 -5.28
C GLU A 250 -1.42 9.39 -4.69
N ARG A 251 -1.80 10.51 -4.07
CA ARG A 251 -0.85 11.40 -3.38
C ARG A 251 -0.09 10.68 -2.27
N LYS A 252 -0.77 9.83 -1.47
CA LYS A 252 -0.13 9.04 -0.41
C LYS A 252 0.88 8.04 -0.98
N ILE A 253 0.57 7.40 -2.11
CA ILE A 253 1.48 6.46 -2.76
C ILE A 253 2.69 7.19 -3.34
N ARG A 254 2.49 8.32 -4.04
CA ARG A 254 3.59 9.14 -4.56
C ARG A 254 4.53 9.60 -3.44
N LYS A 255 3.98 10.06 -2.31
CA LYS A 255 4.77 10.40 -1.13
C LYS A 255 5.58 9.19 -0.61
N ARG A 256 4.98 8.01 -0.54
CA ARG A 256 5.70 6.78 -0.14
C ARG A 256 6.82 6.42 -1.13
N MET A 257 6.65 6.70 -2.42
CA MET A 257 7.72 6.48 -3.40
C MET A 257 8.88 7.44 -3.16
N GLU A 258 8.60 8.72 -2.91
CA GLU A 258 9.61 9.71 -2.52
C GLU A 258 10.36 9.27 -1.25
N ASP A 259 9.63 8.78 -0.24
CA ASP A 259 10.20 8.25 1.01
C ASP A 259 11.04 6.98 0.81
N VAL A 260 10.88 6.24 -0.29
CA VAL A 260 11.74 5.08 -0.63
C VAL A 260 13.02 5.54 -1.35
N ILE A 261 12.92 6.61 -2.14
CA ILE A 261 14.04 7.17 -2.91
C ILE A 261 15.02 7.94 -2.01
N ILE A 262 14.52 8.82 -1.15
CA ILE A 262 15.33 9.76 -0.35
C ILE A 262 16.28 9.07 0.66
N PRO A 263 15.85 8.07 1.46
CA PRO A 263 16.74 7.38 2.39
C PRO A 263 17.81 6.53 1.70
N ASN A 264 17.52 6.02 0.50
CA ASN A 264 18.45 5.19 -0.25
C ASN A 264 19.62 6.02 -0.82
N ALA A 265 19.35 7.28 -1.20
CA ALA A 265 20.39 8.22 -1.62
C ALA A 265 21.37 8.57 -0.48
N GLN A 266 20.88 8.69 0.75
CA GLN A 266 21.72 8.98 1.92
C GLN A 266 22.51 7.75 2.41
N ARG A 267 21.93 6.55 2.35
CA ARG A 267 22.59 5.30 2.76
C ARG A 267 23.73 4.86 1.84
N SER A 268 23.65 5.19 0.57
CA SER A 268 24.71 4.91 -0.41
C SER A 268 26.03 5.65 -0.09
N SER A 269 25.98 6.66 0.79
CA SER A 269 27.14 7.49 1.19
C SER A 269 27.81 7.06 2.49
N ALA A 270 27.24 6.14 3.28
CA ALA A 270 27.76 5.74 4.59
C ALA A 270 28.22 4.28 4.57
N GLY A 271 29.53 4.05 4.40
CA GLY A 271 30.11 2.71 4.44
C GLY A 271 29.93 2.05 5.82
N SER A 272 29.38 0.84 5.85
CA SER A 272 29.20 0.07 7.08
C SER A 272 30.50 -0.66 7.45
N GLY A 273 31.15 -0.23 8.52
CA GLY A 273 32.17 -1.04 9.20
C GLY A 273 31.54 -2.26 9.90
N PRO A 274 32.25 -3.40 10.03
CA PRO A 274 31.68 -4.61 10.61
C PRO A 274 31.50 -4.48 12.13
N LEU A 275 30.32 -4.87 12.61
CA LEU A 275 29.99 -4.95 14.03
C LEU A 275 30.85 -6.02 14.71
N GLN A 276 31.43 -5.70 15.88
CA GLN A 276 32.04 -6.70 16.75
C GLN A 276 30.96 -7.56 17.42
N PRO A 277 31.20 -8.88 17.58
CA PRO A 277 30.24 -9.76 18.22
C PRO A 277 30.15 -9.49 19.73
N LEU A 278 28.91 -9.38 20.22
CA LEU A 278 28.54 -9.42 21.64
C LEU A 278 28.78 -10.85 22.18
N ASN A 279 30.02 -11.16 22.53
CA ASN A 279 30.38 -12.12 23.59
C ASN A 279 31.87 -11.97 23.86
N GLY A 280 32.21 -11.55 25.09
CA GLY A 280 33.58 -11.33 25.51
C GLY A 280 34.31 -12.65 25.69
N GLU A 281 35.25 -12.93 24.79
CA GLU A 281 36.46 -13.70 25.09
C GLU A 281 37.63 -12.98 24.42
N ILE A 282 38.55 -12.48 25.24
CA ILE A 282 39.79 -11.83 24.80
C ILE A 282 40.78 -12.94 24.45
N LEU A 283 41.15 -13.05 23.17
CA LEU A 283 42.32 -13.83 22.75
C LEU A 283 43.53 -12.88 22.58
N PRO A 284 44.74 -13.27 23.02
CA PRO A 284 45.91 -12.40 22.96
C PRO A 284 46.46 -12.29 21.53
N ASN A 285 46.81 -11.05 21.19
CA ASN A 285 47.27 -10.59 19.89
C ASN A 285 48.66 -11.17 19.55
N ASP A 286 48.79 -11.79 18.39
CA ASP A 286 50.06 -12.32 17.87
C ASP A 286 50.56 -11.48 16.69
N SER A 287 51.66 -10.77 16.93
CA SER A 287 52.77 -10.51 16.01
C SER A 287 52.46 -10.06 14.56
N ALA A 288 52.43 -8.75 14.30
CA ALA A 288 52.59 -8.18 12.96
C ALA A 288 53.80 -7.24 12.87
N LYS A 289 54.76 -7.64 12.04
CA LYS A 289 56.08 -7.06 11.78
C LYS A 289 55.99 -5.63 11.23
N ILE A 290 56.68 -4.69 11.89
CA ILE A 290 57.01 -3.37 11.34
C ILE A 290 58.12 -3.56 10.30
N ARG A 291 57.88 -3.14 9.06
CA ARG A 291 58.91 -3.00 8.02
C ARG A 291 59.34 -1.53 7.96
N GLU A 292 60.61 -1.31 8.23
CA GLU A 292 61.32 -0.06 7.95
C GLU A 292 61.47 0.14 6.44
N ASN A 293 61.44 1.40 6.00
CA ASN A 293 62.29 1.83 4.89
C ASN A 293 62.62 3.32 5.01
N GLY A 294 63.92 3.64 5.15
CA GLY A 294 64.47 4.99 5.00
C GLY A 294 64.51 5.41 3.52
N THR A 295 64.64 6.70 3.18
CA THR A 295 65.94 7.39 3.27
C THR A 295 65.81 8.89 2.95
N LYS A 296 66.53 9.70 3.76
CA LYS A 296 67.40 10.89 3.46
C LYS A 296 66.96 11.84 2.31
N GLY A 297 66.90 13.17 2.45
CA GLY A 297 67.32 14.14 3.46
C GLY A 297 67.75 15.46 2.78
N LYS A 298 67.60 16.63 3.43
CA LYS A 298 68.54 17.78 3.33
C LYS A 298 68.23 18.91 4.32
N LYS A 299 69.31 19.39 4.93
CA LYS A 299 69.49 20.48 5.91
C LYS A 299 69.13 21.88 5.37
N ARG A 300 68.70 22.75 6.31
CA ARG A 300 69.24 24.10 6.69
C ARG A 300 68.11 24.85 7.42
N LYS A 301 68.29 25.80 8.33
CA LYS A 301 69.32 26.31 9.27
C LYS A 301 68.54 27.35 10.12
N ALA A 302 68.90 27.51 11.39
CA ALA A 302 68.27 28.37 12.41
C ALA A 302 68.30 29.90 12.12
N GLU A 303 67.36 30.64 12.73
CA GLU A 303 67.51 31.84 13.62
C GLU A 303 66.11 32.48 13.84
N LEU A 304 65.68 32.73 15.09
CA LEU A 304 65.63 34.05 15.78
C LEU A 304 64.90 35.09 14.92
N GLU A 305 63.72 35.61 15.27
CA GLU A 305 63.17 36.21 16.51
C GLU A 305 61.68 35.88 16.66
#